data_AF-A0A959UBP1-F1
#
_entry.id   AF-A0A959UBP1-F1
#
_cell.length_a   1.000
_cell.length_b   1.000
_cell.length_c   1.000
_cell.angle_alpha   90.00
_cell.angle_beta   90.00
_cell.angle_gamma   90.00
#
_symmetry.space_group_name_H-M   'P 1'
#
loop_
_entity.id
_entity.type
_entity.pdbx_description
1 polymer ?
#
loop_
_entity_poly.entity_id
_entity_poly.type
_entity_poly.pdbx_seq_one_letter_code
_entity_poly.pdbx_strand_id
1 'polypeptide(L)'
;MVSGRLGGAEMARSEFYKEGRIPLHTFRADIDYALAEAHTTYGRIGVKVWICKGEIYGKRDLSPNIVSNKPTKQPAGGRFRGTKKRN
;
A
#
# COMPACT_ATOMS: atom_id res chain seq x y z
N MET A 1 -9.98 -11.95 -9.93
CA MET A 1 -10.97 -11.92 -11.03
C MET A 1 -10.22 -11.74 -12.33
N VAL A 2 -10.58 -12.50 -13.36
CA VAL A 2 -9.97 -12.46 -14.69
C VAL A 2 -11.08 -12.33 -15.72
N SER A 3 -10.92 -11.44 -16.70
CA SER A 3 -11.94 -11.16 -17.71
C SER A 3 -11.34 -11.00 -19.09
N GLY A 4 -12.00 -11.53 -20.11
CA GLY A 4 -11.57 -11.39 -21.51
C GLY A 4 -11.81 -12.68 -22.30
N ARG A 5 -11.10 -12.84 -23.40
CA ARG A 5 -11.13 -14.05 -24.24
C ARG A 5 -10.24 -15.13 -23.65
N LEU A 6 -10.69 -15.70 -22.54
CA LEU A 6 -9.92 -16.69 -21.76
C LEU A 6 -9.63 -17.93 -22.61
N GLY A 7 -8.37 -18.36 -22.64
CA GLY A 7 -7.94 -19.51 -23.44
C GLY A 7 -8.06 -19.34 -24.96
N GLY A 8 -8.25 -18.12 -25.47
CA GLY A 8 -8.44 -17.88 -26.90
C GLY A 8 -9.86 -18.13 -27.41
N ALA A 9 -10.83 -18.31 -26.52
CA ALA A 9 -12.24 -18.48 -26.89
C ALA A 9 -12.76 -17.29 -27.70
N GLU A 10 -13.71 -17.55 -28.61
CA GLU A 10 -14.35 -16.52 -29.43
C GLU A 10 -15.12 -15.50 -28.59
N MET A 11 -15.82 -15.98 -27.56
CA MET A 11 -16.64 -15.15 -26.68
C MET A 11 -15.89 -14.83 -25.38
N ALA A 12 -15.97 -13.57 -24.94
CA ALA A 12 -15.35 -13.14 -23.70
C ALA A 12 -16.12 -13.64 -22.47
N ARG A 13 -15.41 -14.01 -21.41
CA ARG A 13 -15.97 -14.44 -20.12
C ARG A 13 -15.28 -13.72 -18.97
N SER A 14 -15.94 -13.69 -17.82
CA SER A 14 -15.36 -13.23 -16.56
C SER A 14 -15.41 -14.36 -15.56
N GLU A 15 -14.24 -14.75 -15.06
CA GLU A 15 -14.08 -15.78 -14.05
C GLU A 15 -13.54 -15.13 -12.78
N PHE A 16 -14.17 -15.42 -11.65
CA PHE A 16 -13.68 -14.99 -10.36
C PHE A 16 -13.43 -16.21 -9.48
N TYR A 17 -12.32 -16.15 -8.78
CA TYR A 17 -11.99 -17.06 -7.70
C TYR A 17 -11.69 -16.20 -6.48
N LYS A 18 -12.17 -16.62 -5.33
CA LYS A 18 -11.87 -15.98 -4.05
C LYS A 18 -11.67 -17.06 -3.00
N GLU A 19 -10.72 -16.83 -2.13
CA GLU A 19 -10.47 -17.66 -0.96
C GLU A 19 -10.46 -16.75 0.28
N GLY A 20 -11.02 -17.23 1.39
CA GLY A 20 -11.10 -16.46 2.64
C GLY A 20 -12.06 -15.27 2.59
N ARG A 21 -11.73 -14.21 3.33
CA ARG A 21 -12.56 -13.01 3.53
C ARG A 21 -11.91 -11.77 2.91
N ILE A 22 -12.68 -11.06 2.09
CA ILE A 22 -12.28 -9.79 1.46
C ILE A 22 -13.44 -8.78 1.63
N PRO A 23 -13.54 -8.13 2.81
CA PRO A 23 -14.66 -7.24 3.11
C PRO A 23 -14.48 -5.86 2.43
N LEU A 24 -14.98 -5.71 1.21
CA LEU A 24 -14.83 -4.48 0.41
C LEU A 24 -15.54 -3.24 0.98
N HIS A 25 -16.47 -3.43 1.92
CA HIS A 25 -17.19 -2.34 2.57
C HIS A 25 -16.51 -1.87 3.87
N THR A 26 -15.51 -2.60 4.38
CA THR A 26 -14.86 -2.29 5.65
C THR A 26 -13.64 -1.41 5.41
N PHE A 27 -13.76 -0.10 5.65
CA PHE A 27 -12.65 0.85 5.46
C PHE A 27 -11.43 0.59 6.34
N ARG A 28 -11.59 -0.12 7.47
CA ARG A 28 -10.47 -0.51 8.35
C ARG A 28 -9.71 -1.75 7.86
N ALA A 29 -10.20 -2.42 6.83
CA ALA A 29 -9.51 -3.56 6.25
C ALA A 29 -8.33 -3.08 5.39
N ASP A 30 -7.17 -3.71 5.56
CA ASP A 30 -6.02 -3.52 4.70
C ASP A 30 -6.20 -4.31 3.41
N ILE A 31 -6.62 -3.62 2.35
CA ILE A 31 -6.89 -4.26 1.05
C ILE A 31 -5.99 -3.63 0.00
N ASP A 32 -5.03 -4.41 -0.48
CA ASP A 32 -4.26 -4.05 -1.68
C ASP A 32 -5.08 -4.39 -2.92
N TYR A 33 -5.06 -3.48 -3.88
CA TYR A 33 -5.73 -3.62 -5.15
C TYR A 33 -4.75 -3.40 -6.30
N ALA A 34 -4.78 -4.28 -7.29
CA ALA A 34 -4.07 -4.09 -8.54
C ALA A 34 -4.93 -4.52 -9.72
N LEU A 35 -4.80 -3.78 -10.82
CA LEU A 35 -5.35 -4.13 -12.13
C LEU A 35 -4.22 -4.14 -13.15
N ALA A 36 -4.14 -5.22 -13.91
CA ALA A 36 -3.19 -5.37 -15.00
C ALA A 36 -3.90 -5.95 -16.23
N GLU A 37 -3.41 -5.58 -17.41
CA GLU A 37 -3.88 -6.11 -18.69
C GLU A 37 -2.78 -6.96 -19.33
N ALA A 38 -3.12 -8.17 -19.75
CA ALA A 38 -2.25 -9.04 -20.53
C ALA A 38 -2.61 -8.95 -22.01
N HIS A 39 -1.60 -8.68 -22.84
CA HIS A 39 -1.72 -8.66 -24.29
C HIS A 39 -1.48 -10.06 -24.85
N THR A 40 -2.45 -10.59 -25.57
CA THR A 40 -2.37 -11.91 -26.22
C THR A 40 -2.73 -11.78 -27.69
N THR A 41 -2.41 -12.81 -28.48
CA THR A 41 -2.73 -12.87 -29.91
C THR A 41 -4.22 -12.74 -30.19
N TYR A 42 -5.08 -13.25 -29.30
CA TYR A 42 -6.53 -13.23 -29.44
C TYR A 42 -7.20 -12.01 -28.79
N GLY A 43 -6.43 -11.09 -28.21
CA GLY A 43 -6.93 -9.85 -27.61
C GLY A 43 -6.32 -9.56 -26.25
N ARG A 44 -7.04 -8.77 -25.44
CA ARG A 44 -6.61 -8.36 -24.11
C ARG A 44 -7.35 -9.14 -23.03
N ILE A 45 -6.61 -9.56 -22.00
CA ILE A 45 -7.15 -10.18 -20.79
C ILE A 45 -6.93 -9.22 -19.62
N GLY A 46 -7.99 -8.84 -18.93
CA GLY A 46 -7.92 -8.04 -17.71
C GLY A 46 -7.80 -8.95 -16.48
N VAL A 47 -6.82 -8.67 -15.63
CA VAL A 47 -6.62 -9.34 -14.33
C VAL A 47 -6.80 -8.31 -13.22
N LYS A 48 -7.72 -8.60 -12.32
CA LYS A 48 -8.04 -7.78 -11.16
C LYS A 48 -7.80 -8.58 -9.88
N VAL A 49 -6.91 -8.08 -9.03
CA VAL A 49 -6.46 -8.76 -7.81
C VAL A 49 -6.78 -7.92 -6.59
N TRP A 50 -7.30 -8.59 -5.56
CA TRP A 50 -7.49 -8.01 -4.22
C TRP A 50 -6.80 -8.92 -3.21
N ILE A 51 -5.99 -8.33 -2.34
CA ILE A 51 -5.31 -9.05 -1.26
C ILE A 51 -5.72 -8.40 0.06
N CYS A 52 -6.45 -9.15 0.90
CA CYS A 52 -6.79 -8.72 2.24
C CYS A 52 -5.69 -9.15 3.20
N LYS A 53 -4.95 -8.19 3.78
CA LYS A 53 -3.88 -8.45 4.76
C LYS A 53 -4.39 -8.47 6.22
N GLY A 54 -5.68 -8.23 6.42
CA GLY A 54 -6.32 -8.17 7.74
C GLY A 54 -6.91 -6.79 8.04
N GLU A 55 -7.15 -6.50 9.31
CA GLU A 55 -7.69 -5.22 9.77
C GLU A 55 -6.62 -4.43 10.50
N ILE A 56 -6.60 -3.11 10.31
CA ILE A 56 -5.65 -2.24 11.00
C ILE A 56 -6.34 -1.55 12.16
N TYR A 57 -5.87 -1.89 13.36
CA TYR A 57 -6.27 -1.26 14.59
C TYR A 57 -5.22 -0.20 14.97
N GLY A 58 -5.34 1.00 14.37
CA GLY A 58 -4.43 2.12 14.65
C GLY A 58 -4.58 3.28 13.66
N LYS A 59 -4.10 4.49 14.02
CA LYS A 59 -4.02 5.62 13.08
C LYS A 59 -2.96 5.30 12.04
N ARG A 60 -3.38 4.94 10.82
CA ARG A 60 -2.48 4.98 9.66
C ARG A 60 -2.26 6.45 9.30
N ASP A 61 -1.01 6.89 9.39
CA ASP A 61 -0.62 8.17 8.85
C ASP A 61 -0.68 8.03 7.32
N LEU A 62 -1.81 8.46 6.73
CA LEU A 62 -2.06 8.42 5.28
C LEU A 62 -1.30 9.52 4.53
N SER A 63 -0.41 10.23 5.23
CA SER A 63 0.50 11.20 4.62
C SER A 63 1.52 10.44 3.76
N PRO A 64 1.59 10.68 2.43
CA PRO A 64 2.51 9.99 1.55
C PRO A 64 3.91 10.60 1.72
N ASN A 65 4.50 10.47 2.89
CA ASN A 65 5.86 10.95 3.16
C ASN A 65 6.88 9.90 2.68
N ILE A 66 6.91 9.68 1.37
CA ILE A 66 8.06 9.10 0.68
C ILE A 66 9.23 10.06 0.95
N VAL A 67 10.13 9.64 1.84
CA VAL A 67 11.34 10.36 2.29
C VAL A 67 11.10 11.49 3.29
N SER A 68 10.96 11.13 4.57
CA SER A 68 11.52 11.97 5.64
C SER A 68 12.40 11.12 6.54
N ASN A 69 13.54 10.69 5.98
CA ASN A 69 14.67 10.24 6.77
C ASN A 69 15.25 11.47 7.51
N LYS A 70 14.63 11.89 8.61
CA LYS A 70 15.22 12.87 9.54
C LYS A 70 15.87 12.08 10.67
N PRO A 71 17.22 12.03 10.76
CA PRO A 71 17.86 11.54 11.97
C PRO A 71 17.53 12.51 13.11
N THR A 72 16.95 11.98 14.18
CA THR A 72 16.75 12.69 15.44
C THR A 72 18.10 13.11 16.01
N LYS A 73 18.53 14.35 15.73
CA LYS A 73 19.66 14.99 16.42
C LYS A 73 19.23 15.32 17.85
N GLN A 74 19.72 14.53 18.80
CA GLN A 74 19.73 14.90 20.23
C GLN A 74 20.57 16.18 20.41
N PRO A 75 20.10 17.20 21.15
CA PRO A 75 20.95 18.34 21.46
C PRO A 75 21.89 17.96 22.60
N ALA A 76 23.11 17.54 22.25
CA ALA A 76 24.25 17.59 23.16
C ALA A 76 24.96 18.94 22.99
N GLY A 77 24.98 19.78 24.03
CA GLY A 77 25.90 20.92 24.07
C GLY A 77 25.40 22.15 24.80
N GLY A 78 25.66 22.22 26.10
CA GLY A 78 25.65 23.45 26.88
C GLY A 78 26.98 23.66 27.59
N ARG A 79 28.08 23.84 26.84
CA ARG A 79 29.32 24.43 27.39
C ARG A 79 29.15 25.94 27.40
N PHE A 80 28.85 26.54 28.55
CA PHE A 80 29.10 27.97 28.75
C PHE A 80 30.25 28.15 29.73
N ARG A 81 31.29 28.77 29.18
CA ARG A 81 32.60 29.08 29.74
C ARG A 81 32.46 30.33 30.60
N GLY A 82 33.15 30.33 31.74
CA GLY A 82 32.83 31.18 32.89
C GLY A 82 33.07 32.68 32.73
N THR A 83 32.66 33.42 33.77
CA THR A 83 33.31 34.67 34.17
C THR A 83 33.23 34.86 35.69
N LYS A 84 34.27 35.53 36.17
CA LYS A 84 34.75 35.79 37.52
C LYS A 84 34.12 37.06 38.08
N LYS A 85 33.73 37.09 39.37
CA LYS A 85 34.01 38.16 40.38
C LYS A 85 32.98 38.25 41.54
N ARG A 86 33.53 38.40 42.76
CA ARG A 86 33.19 39.32 43.89
C ARG A 86 31.75 39.23 44.45
N ASN A 87 31.49 39.20 45.75
CA ASN A 87 32.21 39.63 46.95
C ASN A 87 31.99 38.59 48.06
#